data_AF-A0A439DXH9-F1
#
_entry.id   AF-A0A439DXH9-F1
#
_cell.length_a   1.000
_cell.length_b   1.000
_cell.length_c   1.000
_cell.angle_alpha   90.00
_cell.angle_beta   90.00
_cell.angle_gamma   90.00
#
_symmetry.space_group_name_H-M   'P 1'
#
loop_
_entity.id
_entity.type
_entity.pdbx_description
1 polymer ?
#
loop_
_entity_poly.entity_id
_entity_poly.type
_entity_poly.pdbx_seq_one_letter_code
_entity_poly.pdbx_strand_id
1 'polypeptide(L)' 'MTLACRVFGHQPTFAVDGATMRWSCERCGQAAGAKQYRTAEEASRYAAAFNKRDADELGKRAPLIGLLPLRLWRRFRRG' A
#
# COMPACT_ATOMS: atom_id res chain seq x y z
N MET A 1 13.55 3.32 -2.88
CA MET A 1 12.27 4.03 -3.09
C MET A 1 11.90 3.89 -4.56
N THR A 2 10.73 3.30 -4.90
CA THR A 2 10.34 3.06 -6.30
C THR A 2 9.40 4.14 -6.83
N LEU A 3 9.32 4.30 -8.15
CA LEU A 3 8.47 5.31 -8.80
C LEU A 3 6.99 5.10 -8.46
N ALA A 4 6.55 3.83 -8.34
CA ALA A 4 5.22 3.46 -7.89
C ALA A 4 4.91 3.99 -6.48
N CYS A 5 5.84 3.91 -5.52
CA CYS A 5 5.62 4.46 -4.17
C CYS A 5 5.50 5.99 -4.13
N ARG A 6 6.14 6.70 -5.08
CA ARG A 6 6.00 8.15 -5.19
C ARG A 6 4.63 8.57 -5.75
N VAL A 7 4.08 7.79 -6.69
CA VAL A 7 2.81 8.11 -7.36
C VAL A 7 1.60 7.64 -6.55
N PHE A 8 1.68 6.46 -5.95
CA PHE A 8 0.55 5.79 -5.29
C PHE A 8 0.70 5.68 -3.77
N GLY A 9 1.80 6.18 -3.20
CA GLY A 9 2.14 5.98 -1.80
C GLY A 9 2.70 4.58 -1.50
N HIS A 10 3.16 4.41 -0.26
CA HIS A 10 3.63 3.12 0.25
C HIS A 10 2.47 2.15 0.49
N GLN A 11 2.72 0.87 0.22
CA GLN A 11 1.83 -0.24 0.51
C GLN A 11 2.51 -1.16 1.55
N PRO A 12 2.42 -0.85 2.85
CA PRO A 12 3.01 -1.66 3.91
C PRO A 12 2.16 -2.92 4.18
N THR A 13 2.81 -4.08 4.15
CA THR A 13 2.21 -5.36 4.54
C THR A 13 2.66 -5.72 5.94
N PHE A 14 1.71 -6.08 6.81
CA PHE A 14 1.97 -6.35 8.23
C PHE A 14 2.02 -7.87 8.48
N ALA A 15 3.09 -8.31 9.13
CA ALA A 15 3.33 -9.68 9.56
C ALA A 15 3.63 -9.73 11.06
N VAL A 16 3.46 -10.90 11.67
CA VAL A 16 3.63 -11.08 13.12
C VAL A 16 4.63 -12.19 13.42
N ASP A 17 5.51 -11.89 14.36
CA ASP A 17 6.53 -12.76 14.91
C ASP A 17 6.43 -12.71 16.44
N GLY A 18 5.66 -13.64 17.00
CA GLY A 18 5.28 -13.66 18.41
C GLY A 18 4.58 -12.35 18.83
N ALA A 19 5.13 -11.67 19.83
CA ALA A 19 4.64 -10.37 20.31
C ALA A 19 5.12 -9.17 19.46
N THR A 20 5.84 -9.41 18.36
CA THR A 20 6.38 -8.35 17.49
C THR A 20 5.62 -8.32 16.17
N MET A 21 5.01 -7.19 15.86
CA MET A 21 4.48 -6.91 14.53
C MET A 21 5.56 -6.24 13.69
N ARG A 22 5.81 -6.74 12.49
CA ARG A 22 6.73 -6.16 11.51
C ARG A 22 5.94 -5.73 10.28
N TRP A 23 6.39 -4.68 9.63
CA TRP A 23 5.85 -4.30 8.34
C TRP A 23 6.95 -3.90 7.38
N SER A 24 6.68 -4.10 6.10
CA SER A 24 7.54 -3.61 5.02
C SER A 24 6.69 -3.27 3.81
N CYS A 25 7.11 -2.26 3.05
CA CYS A 25 6.42 -1.90 1.83
C CYS A 25 6.67 -2.97 0.76
N GLU A 26 5.62 -3.61 0.27
CA GLU A 26 5.70 -4.67 -0.74
C GLU A 26 6.34 -4.18 -2.06
N ARG A 27 6.13 -2.90 -2.40
CA ARG A 27 6.63 -2.29 -3.65
C ARG A 27 8.09 -1.85 -3.62
N CYS A 28 8.64 -1.53 -2.45
CA CYS A 28 9.98 -0.91 -2.38
C CYS A 28 10.85 -1.36 -1.21
N GLY A 29 10.28 -2.06 -0.23
CA GLY A 29 10.96 -2.50 1.00
C GLY A 29 11.43 -1.38 1.93
N GLN A 30 11.43 -0.11 1.50
CA GLN A 30 12.06 0.98 2.25
C GLN A 30 11.23 1.48 3.44
N ALA A 31 9.91 1.57 3.28
CA ALA A 31 9.03 1.87 4.40
C ALA A 31 8.80 0.58 5.18
N ALA A 32 9.64 0.35 6.18
CA ALA A 32 9.61 -0.82 7.02
C ALA A 32 9.76 -0.44 8.49
N GLY A 33 9.32 -1.33 9.38
CA GLY A 33 9.45 -1.13 10.81
C GLY A 33 8.97 -2.33 11.61
N ALA A 34 9.13 -2.23 12.92
CA ALA A 34 8.66 -3.21 13.86
C ALA A 34 8.06 -2.52 15.09
N LYS A 35 7.07 -3.16 15.69
CA LYS A 35 6.45 -2.74 16.95
C LYS A 35 6.24 -3.95 17.83
N GLN A 36 6.75 -3.87 19.05
CA GLN A 36 6.54 -4.89 20.06
C GLN A 36 5.28 -4.56 20.87
N TYR A 37 4.49 -5.59 21.13
CA TYR A 37 3.28 -5.57 21.94
C TYR A 37 3.48 -6.40 23.19
N ARG A 38 2.53 -6.33 24.13
CA ARG A 38 2.62 -7.09 25.37
C ARG A 38 2.37 -8.58 25.14
N THR A 39 1.50 -8.91 24.19
CA THR A 39 1.19 -10.31 23.84
C THR A 39 1.20 -10.55 22.33
N ALA A 40 1.27 -11.83 21.94
CA ALA A 40 1.19 -12.25 20.55
C ALA A 40 -0.20 -12.01 19.96
N GLU A 41 -1.26 -12.14 20.77
CA GLU A 41 -2.64 -11.86 20.34
C GLU A 41 -2.82 -10.39 20.00
N GLU A 42 -2.25 -9.47 20.78
CA GLU A 42 -2.26 -8.04 20.45
C GLU A 42 -1.58 -7.77 19.10
N ALA A 43 -0.37 -8.31 18.91
CA ALA A 43 0.36 -8.14 17.66
C ALA A 43 -0.43 -8.67 16.46
N SER A 44 -1.01 -9.87 16.57
CA SER A 44 -1.85 -10.51 15.55
C SER A 44 -3.11 -9.70 15.23
N ARG A 45 -3.82 -9.24 16.27
CA ARG A 45 -5.04 -8.44 16.11
C ARG A 45 -4.77 -7.15 15.36
N TYR A 46 -3.69 -6.44 15.70
CA TYR A 46 -3.34 -5.19 15.03
C TYR A 46 -2.86 -5.44 13.59
N ALA A 47 -2.02 -6.44 13.34
CA ALA A 47 -1.58 -6.78 11.98
C ALA A 47 -2.77 -7.09 11.07
N ALA A 48 -3.72 -7.91 11.53
CA ALA A 48 -4.93 -8.21 10.79
C ALA A 48 -5.79 -6.97 10.53
N ALA A 49 -5.92 -6.07 11.52
CA ALA A 49 -6.69 -4.83 11.37
C ALA A 49 -6.07 -3.88 10.34
N PHE A 50 -4.73 -3.73 10.33
CA PHE A 50 -4.04 -2.89 9.35
C PHE A 50 -4.12 -3.45 7.94
N ASN A 51 -3.92 -4.76 7.76
CA ASN A 51 -4.07 -5.41 6.45
C ASN A 51 -5.51 -5.30 5.91
N LYS A 52 -6.54 -5.43 6.77
CA LYS A 52 -7.95 -5.28 6.36
C LYS A 52 -8.29 -3.86 5.89
N ARG A 53 -7.77 -2.83 6.57
CA ARG A 53 -8.00 -1.43 6.18
C ARG A 53 -7.30 -1.07 4.87
N ASP A 54 -6.10 -1.60 4.64
CA ASP A 54 -5.35 -1.35 3.40
C ASP A 54 -6.04 -1.99 2.19
N ALA A 55 -6.53 -3.23 2.31
CA ALA A 55 -7.25 -3.92 1.24
C ALA A 55 -8.53 -3.19 0.79
N ASP A 56 -9.32 -2.63 1.73
CA ASP A 56 -10.56 -1.91 1.40
C ASP A 56 -10.31 -0.50 0.83
N GLU A 57 -9.21 0.16 1.25
CA GLU A 57 -8.85 1.49 0.77
C GLU A 57 -8.09 1.46 -0.58
N LEU A 58 -7.37 0.38 -0.91
CA LEU A 58 -6.67 0.21 -2.20
C LEU A 58 -7.64 0.25 -3.40
N GLY A 59 -8.86 -0.29 -3.23
CA GLY A 59 -9.91 -0.24 -4.25
C GLY A 59 -10.55 1.15 -4.41
N LYS A 60 -10.59 1.95 -3.33
CA LYS A 60 -11.23 3.29 -3.32
C LYS A 60 -10.30 4.41 -3.77
N ARG A 61 -8.98 4.27 -3.57
CA ARG A 61 -7.96 5.22 -4.03
C ARG A 61 -7.16 4.74 -5.23
N ALA A 62 -7.72 3.90 -6.11
CA ALA A 62 -7.19 3.80 -7.46
C ALA A 62 -7.31 5.19 -8.10
N PRO A 63 -6.20 5.92 -8.29
CA PRO A 63 -6.30 7.27 -8.78
C PRO A 63 -6.77 7.16 -10.24
N LEU A 64 -7.79 7.92 -10.58
CA LEU A 64 -8.33 8.09 -11.93
C LEU A 64 -7.30 8.73 -12.90
N ILE A 65 -5.99 8.48 -12.74
CA ILE A 65 -4.88 8.95 -13.59
C ILE A 65 -4.82 8.14 -14.90
N GLY A 66 -5.86 7.37 -15.23
CA GLY A 66 -5.89 6.48 -16.39
C GLY A 66 -6.71 6.94 -17.60
N LEU A 67 -7.58 7.96 -17.50
CA LEU A 67 -8.58 8.20 -18.58
C LEU A 67 -8.39 9.48 -19.40
N LEU A 68 -7.46 10.37 -19.03
CA LEU A 68 -7.21 11.59 -19.80
C LEU A 68 -6.07 11.53 -20.85
N PRO A 69 -4.94 10.81 -20.67
CA PRO A 69 -3.82 10.94 -21.62
C PRO A 69 -4.15 10.43 -23.02
N LEU A 70 -4.88 9.32 -23.11
CA LEU A 70 -5.16 8.65 -24.40
C LEU A 70 -6.27 9.33 -25.22
N ARG A 71 -7.21 10.02 -24.55
CA ARG A 71 -8.32 10.72 -25.24
C ARG A 71 -7.82 11.96 -25.98
N LEU A 72 -6.83 12.65 -25.41
CA LEU A 72 -6.17 13.79 -26.06
C LEU A 72 -5.28 13.36 -27.22
N TRP A 73 -4.53 12.26 -27.06
CA TRP A 73 -3.62 11.77 -28.11
C TRP A 73 -4.35 11.29 -29.37
N ARG A 74 -5.54 10.67 -29.22
CA ARG A 74 -6.37 10.28 -30.37
C ARG A 74 -6.97 11.48 -31.13
N ARG A 75 -7.16 12.62 -30.48
CA ARG A 75 -7.66 13.85 -31.13
C ARG A 75 -6.57 14.53 -31.95
N PHE A 76 -5.31 14.45 -31.52
CA PHE A 76 -4.17 15.00 -32.26
C PHE A 76 -3.73 14.19 -33.48
N ARG A 77 -4.00 12.87 -33.53
CA ARG A 77 -3.67 12.03 -34.70
C ARG A 77 -4.70 12.05 -35.83
N ARG A 78 -5.85 12.70 -35.66
CA ARG A 78 -6.92 12.78 -36.66
C ARG A 78 -7.13 14.20 -37.20
N GLY A 79 -6.19 15.12 -36.94
CA GLY A 79 -6.17 16.48 -37.47
C GLY A 79 -4.99 16.68 -38.38
#